data_AF-A0A4Q6AWD8-F1
#
_entry.id   AF-A0A4Q6AWD8-F1
#
_cell.length_a   1.000
_cell.length_b   1.000
_cell.length_c   1.000
_cell.angle_alpha   90.00
_cell.angle_beta   90.00
_cell.angle_gamma   90.00
#
_symmetry.space_group_name_H-M   'P 1'
#
loop_
_entity.id
_entity.type
_entity.pdbx_description
1 polymer ?
#
loop_
_entity_poly.entity_id
_entity_poly.type
_entity_poly.pdbx_seq_one_letter_code
_entity_poly.pdbx_strand_id
1 'polypeptide(L)' 'MAIIAPSILSANFLHLEKDIEMINGSEADWFHLDVM' A
#
# COMPACT_ATOMS: atom_id res chain seq x y z
N MET A 1 5.92 16.65 9.75
CA MET A 1 4.90 15.58 9.71
C MET A 1 5.58 14.30 9.25
N ALA A 2 5.19 13.14 9.77
CA ALA A 2 5.70 11.86 9.27
C ALA A 2 4.92 11.43 8.02
N ILE A 3 5.59 10.79 7.06
CA ILE A 3 4.97 10.19 5.87
C ILE A 3 4.64 8.73 6.21
N ILE A 4 3.44 8.28 5.87
CA ILE A 4 3.02 6.88 5.99
C ILE A 4 2.97 6.26 4.59
N ALA A 5 3.76 5.19 4.38
CA ALA A 5 3.82 4.48 3.11
C ALA A 5 3.75 2.95 3.32
N PRO A 6 2.58 2.32 3.19
CA PRO A 6 2.43 0.87 3.32
C PRO A 6 3.20 0.10 2.24
N SER A 7 3.88 -0.99 2.62
CA SER A 7 4.62 -1.84 1.67
C SER A 7 3.67 -2.74 0.88
N ILE A 8 3.72 -2.62 -0.45
CA ILE A 8 2.96 -3.47 -1.37
C ILE A 8 3.39 -4.93 -1.29
N LEU A 9 4.65 -5.22 -0.93
CA LEU A 9 5.10 -6.61 -0.76
C LEU A 9 4.37 -7.35 0.36
N SER A 10 3.73 -6.64 1.30
CA SER A 10 2.92 -7.22 2.36
C SER A 10 1.46 -7.45 1.98
N ALA A 11 1.04 -6.99 0.80
CA ALA A 11 -0.33 -7.14 0.31
C ALA A 11 -0.65 -8.58 -0.11
N ASN A 12 -1.93 -8.91 -0.20
CA ASN A 12 -2.38 -10.16 -0.80
C ASN A 12 -2.40 -10.03 -2.33
N PHE A 13 -1.37 -10.56 -3.00
CA PHE A 13 -1.24 -10.49 -4.46
C PHE A 13 -2.35 -11.24 -5.23
N LEU A 14 -3.08 -12.17 -4.61
CA LEU A 14 -4.23 -12.81 -5.24
C LEU A 14 -5.47 -11.91 -5.30
N HIS A 15 -5.50 -10.85 -4.48
CA HIS A 15 -6.60 -9.88 -4.34
C HIS A 15 -6.05 -8.46 -4.19
N LEU A 16 -5.06 -8.11 -5.02
CA LEU A 16 -4.33 -6.84 -4.90
C LEU A 16 -5.24 -5.62 -5.04
N GLU A 17 -6.30 -5.73 -5.85
CA GLU A 17 -7.30 -4.69 -6.04
C GLU A 17 -7.93 -4.24 -4.73
N LYS A 18 -8.26 -5.20 -3.85
CA LYS A 18 -8.92 -4.93 -2.57
C LYS A 18 -8.01 -4.17 -1.61
N ASP A 19 -6.75 -4.57 -1.55
CA ASP A 19 -5.76 -3.93 -0.67
C ASP A 19 -5.43 -2.52 -1.18
N ILE A 20 -5.35 -2.33 -2.50
CA ILE A 20 -5.17 -0.99 -3.11
C ILE A 20 -6.36 -0.08 -2.82
N GLU A 21 -7.60 -0.57 -2.98
CA GLU A 21 -8.81 0.22 -2.67
C GLU A 21 -8.84 0.64 -1.20
N MET A 22 -8.50 -0.28 -0.29
CA MET A 22 -8.39 0.03 1.14
C MET A 22 -7.36 1.13 1.41
N ILE A 23 -6.17 1.06 0.81
CA ILE A 23 -5.10 2.04 1.05
C ILE A 23 -5.44 3.39 0.41
N ASN A 24 -6.02 3.42 -0.79
CA ASN A 24 -6.47 4.66 -1.45
C ASN A 24 -7.57 5.39 -0.65
N GLY A 25 -8.35 4.66 0.16
CA GLY A 25 -9.33 5.24 1.09
C GLY A 25 -8.77 5.62 2.46
N SER A 26 -7.47 5.42 2.70
CA SER A 26 -6.80 5.68 3.98
C SER A 26 -6.09 7.04 4.02
N GLU A 27 -5.53 7.40 5.18
CA GLU A 27 -4.67 8.59 5.34
C GLU A 27 -3.20 8.34 4.94
N ALA A 28 -2.91 7.20 4.30
CA ALA A 28 -1.57 6.93 3.80
C ALA A 28 -1.20 7.91 2.68
N ASP A 29 0.04 8.40 2.70
CA ASP A 29 0.51 9.36 1.72
C ASP A 29 0.86 8.64 0.41
N TRP A 30 1.67 7.57 0.49
CA TRP A 30 2.27 6.88 -0.65
C TRP A 30 2.19 5.36 -0.53
N PHE A 31 2.54 4.66 -1.61
CA PHE A 31 2.84 3.23 -1.58
C PHE A 31 4.35 3.02 -1.50
N HIS A 32 4.79 2.08 -0.67
CA HIS A 32 6.18 1.66 -0.61
C HIS A 32 6.39 0.43 -1.50
N LEU A 33 7.28 0.55 -2.48
CA LEU A 33 7.56 -0.44 -3.52
C LEU A 33 9.02 -0.88 -3.41
N ASP A 34 9.24 -2.06 -2.86
CA ASP A 34 10.57 -2.69 -2.80
C ASP A 34 10.81 -3.49 -4.10
N VAL A 35 11.75 -3.04 -4.93
CA VAL A 35 12.17 -3.73 -6.16
C VAL A 35 13.53 -4.39 -5.92
N MET A 36 13.63 -5.71 -6.14
CA MET A 36 14.87 -6.48 -6.02
C MET A 36 15.56 -6.68 -7.36
#